data_AF-A0A2H3C0I2-F1
#
_entry.id   AF-A0A2H3C0I2-F1
#
_cell.length_a   1.000
_cell.length_b   1.000
_cell.length_c   1.000
_cell.angle_alpha   90.00
_cell.angle_beta   90.00
_cell.angle_gamma   90.00
#
_symmetry.space_group_name_H-M   'P 1'
#
loop_
_entity.id
_entity.type
_entity.pdbx_description
1 polymer ?
#
loop_
_entity_poly.entity_id
_entity_poly.type
_entity_poly.pdbx_seq_one_letter_code
_entity_poly.pdbx_strand_id
1 'polypeptide(L)'
;SLTFEQAQDLSLPRLAPLSSISFWEFSPNVPLSATSTLVSSNDTIFCMDDLRPVIEALQLAFLQGMWSITITAFLDNHHQMFHYHFQKICLSMHINTYYHHIQHAQDLMCHIHDSPDRCILPDDVYSRCIALQIYKAIAGFHVTDFPLWKLADLLEECWVEEDVMNAAAELVYFQLSVHLTSRNFLFLPTTFLIDARCCFKA
;
A
#
# COMPACT_ATOMS: atom_id res chain seq x y z
N SER A 1 8.20 4.34 9.45
CA SER A 1 7.00 3.53 9.74
C SER A 1 5.86 4.49 10.03
N LEU A 2 4.71 4.34 9.36
CA LEU A 2 3.56 5.25 9.42
C LEU A 2 2.49 4.67 10.35
N THR A 3 1.86 5.51 11.17
CA THR A 3 0.69 5.13 11.99
C THR A 3 -0.63 5.39 11.26
N PHE A 4 -1.74 4.84 11.74
CA PHE A 4 -3.06 5.12 11.18
C PHE A 4 -3.44 6.59 11.27
N GLU A 5 -3.16 7.24 12.42
CA GLU A 5 -3.36 8.69 12.60
C GLU A 5 -2.59 9.48 11.53
N GLN A 6 -1.30 9.20 11.36
CA GLN A 6 -0.49 9.86 10.34
C GLN A 6 -0.92 9.55 8.91
N ALA A 7 -1.47 8.35 8.66
CA ALA A 7 -1.98 7.97 7.35
C ALA A 7 -3.26 8.75 7.00
N GLN A 8 -4.16 8.96 7.97
CA GLN A 8 -5.38 9.74 7.77
C GLN A 8 -5.10 11.20 7.39
N ASP A 9 -4.08 11.80 8.01
CA ASP A 9 -3.70 13.20 7.73
C ASP A 9 -2.97 13.36 6.38
N LEU A 10 -2.55 12.27 5.75
CA LEU A 10 -1.70 12.31 4.57
C LEU A 10 -2.51 12.47 3.28
N SER A 11 -2.35 13.60 2.61
CA SER A 11 -2.91 13.82 1.28
C SER A 11 -2.02 13.20 0.20
N LEU A 12 -2.45 12.07 -0.35
CA LEU A 12 -1.73 11.40 -1.43
C LEU A 12 -1.89 12.15 -2.78
N PRO A 13 -0.83 12.25 -3.60
CA PRO A 13 -0.93 12.81 -4.94
C PRO A 13 -1.73 11.89 -5.88
N ARG A 14 -2.28 12.45 -6.95
CA ARG A 14 -3.01 11.67 -7.95
C ARG A 14 -2.05 10.77 -8.73
N LEU A 15 -2.39 9.49 -8.90
CA LEU A 15 -1.69 8.61 -9.84
C LEU A 15 -2.17 8.87 -11.28
N ALA A 16 -1.22 8.98 -12.21
CA ALA A 16 -1.50 9.03 -13.63
C ALA A 16 -2.09 7.70 -14.12
N PRO A 17 -2.94 7.71 -15.15
CA PRO A 17 -3.35 6.49 -15.83
C PRO A 17 -2.16 5.68 -16.38
N LEU A 18 -2.35 4.38 -16.54
CA LEU A 18 -1.37 3.52 -17.24
C LEU A 18 -1.09 4.03 -18.66
N SER A 19 0.14 3.84 -19.14
CA SER A 19 0.57 4.26 -20.49
C SER A 19 0.47 5.78 -20.73
N SER A 20 0.65 6.57 -19.67
CA SER A 20 0.67 8.03 -19.71
C SER A 20 1.97 8.59 -20.26
N ILE A 21 3.11 7.94 -20.01
CA ILE A 21 4.42 8.39 -20.49
C ILE A 21 4.59 8.02 -21.96
N SER A 22 4.74 9.03 -22.82
CA SER A 22 4.96 8.87 -24.26
C SER A 22 6.43 8.89 -24.66
N PHE A 23 7.25 9.68 -23.97
CA PHE A 23 8.67 9.85 -24.25
C PHE A 23 9.40 10.33 -23.01
N TRP A 24 10.69 10.01 -22.90
CA TRP A 24 11.54 10.57 -21.86
C TRP A 24 13.00 10.66 -22.33
N GLU A 25 13.73 11.62 -21.78
CA GLU A 25 15.16 11.81 -22.04
C GLU A 25 15.90 12.30 -20.81
N PHE A 26 17.13 11.83 -20.62
CA PHE A 26 17.99 12.27 -19.52
C PHE A 26 18.78 13.54 -19.88
N SER A 27 19.04 14.37 -18.88
CA SER A 27 19.78 15.62 -19.04
C SER A 27 20.80 15.83 -17.91
N PRO A 28 21.96 16.46 -18.20
CA PRO A 28 22.91 16.85 -17.16
C PRO A 28 22.46 18.10 -16.39
N ASN A 29 21.46 18.83 -16.89
CA ASN A 29 20.98 20.04 -16.25
C ASN A 29 20.26 19.70 -14.93
N VAL A 30 20.72 20.25 -13.81
CA VAL A 30 20.08 20.04 -12.50
C VAL A 30 18.97 21.08 -12.31
N PRO A 31 17.69 20.68 -12.31
CA PRO A 31 16.62 21.61 -11.99
C PRO A 31 16.62 21.92 -10.50
N LEU A 32 16.56 23.22 -10.19
CA LEU A 32 16.57 23.72 -8.81
C LEU A 32 15.17 24.10 -8.32
N SER A 33 14.14 23.98 -9.15
CA SER A 33 12.77 24.29 -8.74
C SER A 33 12.21 23.23 -7.80
N ALA A 34 11.38 23.68 -6.86
CA ALA A 34 10.64 22.79 -5.96
C ALA A 34 9.77 21.79 -6.74
N THR A 35 9.15 22.22 -7.84
CA THR A 35 8.33 21.37 -8.73
C THR A 35 9.12 20.22 -9.36
N SER A 36 10.44 20.33 -9.45
CA SER A 36 11.31 19.32 -10.05
C SER A 36 11.95 18.38 -9.03
N THR A 37 11.94 18.74 -7.75
CA THR A 37 12.70 18.04 -6.69
C THR A 37 11.81 17.49 -5.58
N LEU A 38 10.70 18.15 -5.28
CA LEU A 38 9.75 17.78 -4.24
C LEU A 38 8.48 17.20 -4.85
N VAL A 39 7.78 16.36 -4.07
CA VAL A 39 6.44 15.87 -4.39
C VAL A 39 5.43 16.61 -3.51
N SER A 40 4.41 17.20 -4.15
CA SER A 40 3.25 17.82 -3.52
C SER A 40 2.01 16.93 -3.66
N SER A 41 1.01 17.09 -2.80
CA SER A 41 -0.30 16.43 -2.94
C SER A 41 -1.05 16.83 -4.22
N ASN A 42 -0.70 17.99 -4.79
CA ASN A 42 -1.29 18.44 -6.07
C ASN A 42 -0.52 17.93 -7.30
N ASP A 43 0.58 17.21 -7.10
CA ASP A 43 1.33 16.64 -8.22
C ASP A 43 0.60 15.41 -8.79
N THR A 44 0.84 15.17 -10.07
CA THR A 44 0.51 13.90 -10.72
C THR A 44 1.74 13.01 -10.71
N ILE A 45 1.62 11.83 -10.11
CA ILE A 45 2.68 10.83 -10.05
C ILE A 45 2.43 9.76 -11.10
N PHE A 46 3.40 9.52 -11.97
CA PHE A 46 3.29 8.46 -12.98
C PHE A 46 3.21 7.09 -12.32
N CYS A 47 2.44 6.19 -12.92
CA CYS A 47 2.28 4.83 -12.41
C CYS A 47 3.61 4.05 -12.46
N MET A 48 3.73 3.04 -11.60
CA MET A 48 4.96 2.26 -11.49
C MET A 48 5.35 1.54 -12.79
N ASP A 49 4.36 1.08 -13.58
CA ASP A 49 4.63 0.39 -14.84
C ASP A 49 5.26 1.32 -15.89
N ASP A 50 4.79 2.57 -15.98
CA ASP A 50 5.36 3.58 -16.87
C ASP A 50 6.75 4.06 -16.38
N LEU A 51 6.93 4.15 -15.06
CA LEU A 51 8.20 4.56 -14.45
C LEU A 51 9.28 3.48 -14.48
N ARG A 52 8.92 2.19 -14.52
CA ARG A 52 9.87 1.07 -14.49
C ARG A 52 11.01 1.20 -15.52
N PRO A 53 10.76 1.42 -16.83
CA PRO A 53 11.85 1.57 -17.80
C PRO A 53 12.74 2.78 -17.51
N VAL A 54 12.17 3.87 -16.97
CA VAL A 54 12.94 5.06 -16.56
C VAL A 54 13.87 4.72 -15.40
N ILE A 55 13.34 4.03 -14.38
CA ILE A 55 14.07 3.64 -13.16
C ILE A 55 15.22 2.70 -13.50
N GLU A 56 14.99 1.71 -14.37
CA GLU A 56 16.02 0.76 -14.81
C GLU A 56 17.18 1.46 -15.52
N ALA A 57 16.91 2.52 -16.28
CA ALA A 57 17.93 3.30 -16.98
C ALA A 57 18.62 4.37 -16.10
N LEU A 58 18.05 4.69 -14.93
CA LEU A 58 18.45 5.81 -14.09
C LEU A 58 19.87 5.65 -13.53
N GLN A 59 20.25 4.42 -13.12
CA GLN A 59 21.58 4.15 -12.58
C GLN A 59 22.68 4.40 -13.63
N LEU A 60 22.48 3.92 -14.86
CA LEU A 60 23.44 4.13 -15.94
C LEU A 60 23.53 5.61 -16.31
N ALA A 61 22.40 6.31 -16.40
CA ALA A 61 22.36 7.73 -16.70
C ALA A 61 23.11 8.57 -15.64
N PHE A 62 22.94 8.21 -14.37
CA PHE A 62 23.68 8.84 -13.27
C PHE A 62 25.19 8.67 -13.42
N LEU A 63 25.66 7.46 -13.75
CA LEU A 63 27.08 7.19 -14.01
C LEU A 63 27.62 7.95 -15.22
N GLN A 64 26.77 8.34 -16.17
CA GLN A 64 27.12 9.17 -17.32
C GLN A 64 27.05 10.68 -17.02
N GLY A 65 26.79 11.08 -15.77
CA GLY A 65 26.73 12.48 -15.36
C GLY A 65 25.38 13.16 -15.64
N MET A 66 24.32 12.38 -15.88
CA MET A 66 22.95 12.89 -15.93
C MET A 66 22.36 13.02 -14.52
N TRP A 67 21.54 14.04 -14.30
CA TRP A 67 20.95 14.35 -12.99
C TRP A 67 19.44 14.58 -13.04
N SER A 68 18.90 14.75 -14.24
CA SER A 68 17.49 15.02 -14.44
C SER A 68 16.95 14.27 -15.64
N ILE A 69 15.63 14.26 -15.73
CA ILE A 69 14.87 13.67 -16.80
C ILE A 69 13.79 14.64 -17.26
N THR A 70 13.61 14.74 -18.56
CA THR A 70 12.43 15.35 -19.17
C THR A 70 11.48 14.23 -19.57
N ILE A 71 10.25 14.27 -19.09
CA ILE A 71 9.19 13.29 -19.39
C ILE A 71 8.09 14.01 -20.16
N THR A 72 7.74 13.49 -21.33
CA THR A 72 6.55 13.91 -22.08
C THR A 72 5.45 12.89 -21.84
N ALA A 73 4.34 13.35 -21.27
CA ALA A 73 3.20 12.49 -20.95
C ALA A 73 1.90 13.02 -21.54
N PHE A 74 0.95 12.13 -21.81
CA PHE A 74 -0.40 12.47 -22.23
C PHE A 74 -1.33 12.43 -21.02
N LEU A 75 -1.74 13.60 -20.53
CA LEU A 75 -2.58 13.76 -19.35
C LEU A 75 -3.73 14.72 -19.67
N ASP A 76 -4.93 14.41 -19.18
CA ASP A 76 -6.13 15.25 -19.36
C ASP A 76 -6.33 15.70 -20.83
N ASN A 77 -6.17 14.77 -21.77
CA ASN A 77 -6.29 14.96 -23.23
C ASN A 77 -5.26 15.90 -23.90
N HIS A 78 -4.11 16.14 -23.28
CA HIS A 78 -3.04 16.93 -23.90
C HIS A 78 -1.64 16.44 -23.51
N HIS A 79 -0.64 16.78 -24.33
CA HIS A 79 0.76 16.50 -24.01
C HIS A 79 1.30 17.53 -23.03
N GLN A 80 1.87 17.05 -21.94
CA GLN A 80 2.55 17.85 -20.93
C GLN A 80 4.01 17.41 -20.83
N MET A 81 4.89 18.38 -20.58
CA MET A 81 6.32 18.14 -20.41
C MET A 81 6.71 18.44 -18.96
N PHE A 82 7.30 17.45 -18.32
CA PHE A 82 7.76 17.50 -16.95
C PHE A 82 9.27 17.42 -16.92
N HIS A 83 9.89 18.21 -16.06
CA HIS A 83 11.34 18.19 -15.90
C HIS A 83 11.65 17.90 -14.44
N TYR A 84 12.17 16.71 -14.17
CA TYR A 84 12.34 16.17 -12.83
C TYR A 84 13.81 15.87 -12.52
N HIS A 85 14.22 16.17 -11.30
CA HIS A 85 15.44 15.64 -10.73
C HIS A 85 15.25 14.15 -10.40
N PHE A 86 16.32 13.35 -10.44
CA PHE A 86 16.26 11.92 -10.12
C PHE A 86 15.69 11.64 -8.72
N GLN A 87 15.93 12.52 -7.76
CA GLN A 87 15.31 12.40 -6.43
C GLN A 87 13.79 12.36 -6.49
N LYS A 88 13.16 13.18 -7.34
CA LYS A 88 11.69 13.18 -7.48
C LYS A 88 11.20 11.86 -8.09
N ILE A 89 11.92 11.28 -9.06
CA ILE A 89 11.61 9.95 -9.61
C ILE A 89 11.70 8.87 -8.52
N CYS A 90 12.74 8.90 -7.69
CA CYS A 90 12.87 7.99 -6.56
C CYS A 90 11.72 8.16 -5.56
N LEU A 91 11.31 9.39 -5.24
CA LEU A 91 10.15 9.64 -4.37
C LEU A 91 8.86 9.11 -5.00
N SER A 92 8.63 9.35 -6.29
CA SER A 92 7.49 8.82 -7.04
C SER A 92 7.42 7.28 -6.98
N MET A 93 8.57 6.60 -7.06
CA MET A 93 8.65 5.15 -6.90
C MET A 93 8.18 4.72 -5.49
N HIS A 94 8.69 5.35 -4.43
CA HIS A 94 8.28 5.02 -3.06
C HIS A 94 6.78 5.29 -2.85
N ILE A 95 6.26 6.38 -3.41
CA ILE A 95 4.82 6.68 -3.36
C ILE A 95 4.04 5.57 -4.03
N ASN A 96 4.38 5.17 -5.25
CA ASN A 96 3.71 4.06 -5.94
C ASN A 96 3.74 2.76 -5.12
N THR A 97 4.87 2.43 -4.48
CA THR A 97 5.01 1.22 -3.67
C THR A 97 4.08 1.20 -2.46
N TYR A 98 3.84 2.35 -1.84
CA TYR A 98 3.08 2.44 -0.59
C TYR A 98 1.69 3.06 -0.75
N TYR A 99 1.34 3.50 -1.95
CA TYR A 99 0.09 4.22 -2.25
C TYR A 99 -1.12 3.44 -1.75
N HIS A 100 -1.24 2.19 -2.19
CA HIS A 100 -2.35 1.31 -1.85
C HIS A 100 -2.43 1.02 -0.35
N HIS A 101 -1.29 0.83 0.33
CA HIS A 101 -1.27 0.54 1.76
C HIS A 101 -1.77 1.72 2.58
N ILE A 102 -1.42 2.95 2.17
CA ILE A 102 -1.90 4.18 2.83
C ILE A 102 -3.38 4.38 2.55
N GLN A 103 -3.81 4.19 1.30
CA GLN A 103 -5.23 4.28 0.93
C GLN A 103 -6.08 3.29 1.72
N HIS A 104 -5.69 2.02 1.78
CA HIS A 104 -6.39 1.00 2.56
C HIS A 104 -6.44 1.34 4.05
N ALA A 105 -5.35 1.89 4.60
CA ALA A 105 -5.35 2.36 5.98
C ALA A 105 -6.34 3.52 6.20
N GLN A 106 -6.46 4.44 5.24
CA GLN A 106 -7.45 5.52 5.29
C GLN A 106 -8.87 4.97 5.23
N ASP A 107 -9.17 4.09 4.26
CA ASP A 107 -10.49 3.51 4.04
C ASP A 107 -10.97 2.70 5.25
N LEU A 108 -10.07 1.90 5.84
CA LEU A 108 -10.35 1.16 7.09
C LEU A 108 -10.74 2.11 8.23
N MET A 109 -10.00 3.21 8.40
CA MET A 109 -10.26 4.14 9.49
C MET A 109 -11.51 4.98 9.27
N CYS A 110 -11.79 5.38 8.03
CA CYS A 110 -13.08 5.97 7.64
C CYS A 110 -14.22 5.00 7.97
N HIS A 111 -14.09 3.72 7.64
CA HIS A 111 -15.12 2.72 7.97
C HIS A 111 -15.34 2.57 9.48
N ILE A 112 -14.26 2.53 10.28
CA ILE A 112 -14.36 2.42 11.75
C ILE A 112 -15.03 3.66 12.36
N HIS A 113 -14.72 4.85 11.84
CA HIS A 113 -15.20 6.12 12.36
C HIS A 113 -16.63 6.46 11.90
N ASP A 114 -16.91 6.27 10.61
CA ASP A 114 -18.15 6.72 9.94
C ASP A 114 -19.25 5.65 9.95
N SER A 115 -19.02 4.51 10.63
CA SER A 115 -20.02 3.44 10.70
C SER A 115 -21.32 3.93 11.36
N PRO A 116 -22.48 3.79 10.69
CA PRO A 116 -23.75 4.37 11.16
C PRO A 116 -24.27 3.73 12.46
N ASP A 117 -23.77 2.56 12.86
CA ASP A 117 -24.33 1.74 13.96
C ASP A 117 -23.62 1.87 15.32
N ARG A 118 -22.95 3.01 15.56
CA ARG A 118 -22.01 3.31 16.67
C ARG A 118 -20.57 2.96 16.30
N CYS A 119 -19.63 3.77 16.78
CA CYS A 119 -18.20 3.50 16.72
C CYS A 119 -17.97 2.04 17.08
N ILE A 120 -17.46 1.26 16.11
CA ILE A 120 -17.27 -0.20 16.24
C ILE A 120 -16.39 -0.50 17.45
N LEU A 121 -15.51 0.45 17.79
CA LEU A 121 -14.55 0.36 18.87
C LEU A 121 -14.91 1.36 20.00
N PRO A 122 -14.77 0.96 21.28
CA PRO A 122 -14.72 1.89 22.40
C PRO A 122 -13.62 2.95 22.21
N ASP A 123 -13.82 4.18 22.70
CA ASP A 123 -12.90 5.31 22.49
C ASP A 123 -11.45 5.03 22.92
N ASP A 124 -11.24 4.26 24.00
CA ASP A 124 -9.91 3.87 24.48
C ASP A 124 -9.24 2.84 23.56
N VAL A 125 -10.02 1.97 22.94
CA VAL A 125 -9.55 1.00 21.94
C VAL A 125 -9.24 1.74 20.64
N TYR A 126 -10.12 2.64 20.21
CA TYR A 126 -9.92 3.47 19.02
C TYR A 126 -8.63 4.31 19.13
N SER A 127 -8.45 5.01 20.25
CA SER A 127 -7.26 5.84 20.51
C SER A 127 -5.96 5.03 20.47
N ARG A 128 -5.98 3.78 20.96
CA ARG A 128 -4.83 2.88 20.83
C ARG A 128 -4.64 2.39 19.41
N CYS A 129 -5.74 2.11 18.69
CA CYS A 129 -5.73 1.63 17.32
C CYS A 129 -5.09 2.64 16.36
N ILE A 130 -5.50 3.92 16.42
CA ILE A 130 -4.96 4.96 15.54
C ILE A 130 -3.46 5.21 15.74
N ALA A 131 -2.96 4.96 16.95
CA ALA A 131 -1.55 5.07 17.28
C ALA A 131 -0.70 3.86 16.80
N LEU A 132 -1.32 2.79 16.29
CA LEU A 132 -0.60 1.64 15.75
C LEU A 132 -0.01 1.94 14.38
N GLN A 133 1.14 1.32 14.11
CA GLN A 133 1.74 1.33 12.78
C GLN A 133 0.91 0.51 11.81
N ILE A 134 0.68 1.03 10.60
CA ILE A 134 -0.19 0.38 9.61
C ILE A 134 0.33 -1.00 9.16
N TYR A 135 1.66 -1.21 9.20
CA TYR A 135 2.32 -2.47 8.87
C TYR A 135 2.47 -3.43 10.05
N LYS A 136 2.02 -3.05 11.24
CA LYS A 136 2.12 -3.94 12.40
C LYS A 136 1.24 -5.16 12.14
N ALA A 137 1.76 -6.36 12.39
CA ALA A 137 0.97 -7.59 12.31
C ALA A 137 -0.11 -7.61 13.39
N ILE A 138 -1.26 -8.22 13.08
CA ILE A 138 -2.31 -8.48 14.05
C ILE A 138 -1.80 -9.49 15.08
N ALA A 139 -1.74 -9.08 16.34
CA ALA A 139 -1.31 -9.97 17.41
C ALA A 139 -2.35 -11.08 17.65
N GLY A 140 -1.88 -12.31 17.80
CA GLY A 140 -2.72 -13.47 18.10
C GLY A 140 -3.08 -14.33 16.89
N PHE A 141 -2.79 -13.87 15.66
CA PHE A 141 -2.87 -14.72 14.48
C PHE A 141 -1.67 -15.66 14.45
N HIS A 142 -1.92 -16.93 14.14
CA HIS A 142 -0.88 -17.96 14.18
C HIS A 142 -0.23 -18.20 12.82
N VAL A 143 -0.94 -17.90 11.73
CA VAL A 143 -0.56 -18.29 10.38
C VAL A 143 0.08 -17.14 9.61
N THR A 144 -0.36 -15.92 9.86
CA THR A 144 -0.09 -14.77 9.00
C THR A 144 0.56 -13.62 9.78
N ASP A 145 1.63 -13.06 9.24
CA ASP A 145 2.10 -11.70 9.60
C ASP A 145 1.17 -10.66 8.96
N PHE A 146 -0.15 -10.82 9.15
CA PHE A 146 -1.17 -10.03 8.46
C PHE A 146 -1.10 -8.57 8.91
N PRO A 147 -0.66 -7.63 8.05
CA PRO A 147 -0.47 -6.26 8.46
C PRO A 147 -1.84 -5.58 8.63
N LEU A 148 -1.96 -4.70 9.63
CA LEU A 148 -3.23 -4.06 9.98
C LEU A 148 -3.91 -3.32 8.83
N TRP A 149 -3.17 -2.68 7.92
CA TRP A 149 -3.74 -1.98 6.77
C TRP A 149 -4.54 -2.93 5.85
N LYS A 150 -4.16 -4.20 5.78
CA LYS A 150 -4.76 -5.22 4.91
C LYS A 150 -6.12 -5.69 5.40
N LEU A 151 -6.55 -5.26 6.60
CA LEU A 151 -7.93 -5.46 7.07
C LEU A 151 -8.97 -4.77 6.17
N ALA A 152 -8.57 -3.72 5.44
CA ALA A 152 -9.44 -3.08 4.45
C ALA A 152 -9.89 -4.07 3.35
N ASP A 153 -9.05 -5.05 2.99
CA ASP A 153 -9.38 -6.05 1.96
C ASP A 153 -10.60 -6.91 2.36
N LEU A 154 -10.86 -7.06 3.67
CA LEU A 154 -12.05 -7.74 4.21
C LEU A 154 -13.31 -6.89 4.02
N LEU A 155 -13.19 -5.55 3.99
CA LEU A 155 -14.30 -4.62 3.81
C LEU A 155 -14.75 -4.56 2.35
N GLU A 156 -13.78 -4.62 1.42
CA GLU A 156 -14.04 -4.56 -0.03
C GLU A 156 -14.38 -5.92 -0.64
N GLU A 157 -14.45 -6.98 0.16
CA GLU A 157 -14.64 -8.36 -0.28
C GLU A 157 -13.59 -8.81 -1.33
N CYS A 158 -12.38 -8.28 -1.24
CA CYS A 158 -11.25 -8.65 -2.09
C CYS A 158 -10.58 -9.95 -1.56
N TRP A 159 -11.32 -11.06 -1.60
CA TRP A 159 -10.92 -12.37 -1.04
C TRP A 159 -9.90 -13.16 -1.86
N VAL A 160 -9.16 -12.49 -2.74
CA VAL A 160 -8.30 -13.16 -3.74
C VAL A 160 -7.03 -13.72 -3.11
N GLU A 161 -6.59 -13.14 -1.99
CA GLU A 161 -5.34 -13.51 -1.35
C GLU A 161 -5.51 -14.52 -0.21
N GLU A 162 -4.63 -15.52 -0.19
CA GLU A 162 -4.62 -16.59 0.81
C GLU A 162 -4.54 -16.06 2.25
N ASP A 163 -3.73 -15.03 2.46
CA ASP A 163 -3.57 -14.37 3.76
C ASP A 163 -4.88 -13.75 4.25
N VAL A 164 -5.66 -13.15 3.34
CA VAL A 164 -6.96 -12.51 3.67
C VAL A 164 -7.97 -13.59 4.06
N MET A 165 -7.99 -14.71 3.35
CA MET A 165 -8.83 -15.86 3.70
C MET A 165 -8.46 -16.48 5.05
N ASN A 166 -7.16 -16.68 5.32
CA ASN A 166 -6.69 -17.20 6.61
C ASN A 166 -7.02 -16.24 7.75
N ALA A 167 -6.79 -14.94 7.56
CA ALA A 167 -7.16 -13.91 8.52
C ALA A 167 -8.66 -13.94 8.86
N ALA A 168 -9.52 -14.01 7.84
CA ALA A 168 -10.97 -14.08 8.04
C ALA A 168 -11.40 -15.35 8.78
N ALA A 169 -10.82 -16.49 8.42
CA ALA A 169 -11.11 -17.76 9.07
C ALA A 169 -10.62 -17.79 10.54
N GLU A 170 -9.47 -17.18 10.85
CA GLU A 170 -9.01 -16.98 12.23
C GLU A 170 -9.95 -16.03 13.01
N LEU A 171 -10.45 -14.95 12.39
CA LEU A 171 -11.43 -14.07 13.03
C LEU A 171 -12.74 -14.80 13.35
N VAL A 172 -13.25 -15.59 12.40
CA VAL A 172 -14.44 -16.44 12.62
C VAL A 172 -14.17 -17.47 13.72
N TYR A 173 -12.99 -18.08 13.74
CA TYR A 173 -12.57 -18.98 14.82
C TYR A 173 -12.64 -18.29 16.18
N PHE A 174 -12.08 -17.08 16.31
CA PHE A 174 -12.12 -16.34 17.57
C PHE A 174 -13.55 -16.01 17.99
N GLN A 175 -14.39 -15.52 17.08
CA GLN A 175 -15.80 -15.23 17.35
C GLN A 175 -16.54 -16.47 17.87
N LEU A 176 -16.39 -17.61 17.19
CA LEU A 176 -17.02 -18.85 17.62
C LEU A 176 -16.47 -19.35 18.96
N SER A 177 -15.16 -19.21 19.20
CA SER A 177 -14.51 -19.66 20.43
C SER A 177 -14.98 -18.90 21.69
N VAL A 178 -15.38 -17.62 21.53
CA VAL A 178 -15.93 -16.82 22.62
C VAL A 178 -17.33 -17.32 23.03
N HIS A 179 -18.09 -17.87 22.09
CA HIS A 179 -19.48 -18.29 22.31
C HIS A 179 -19.65 -19.78 22.63
N LEU A 180 -18.65 -20.62 22.34
CA LEU A 180 -18.73 -22.07 22.56
C LEU A 180 -18.15 -22.49 23.91
N THR A 181 -18.95 -23.19 24.72
CA THR A 181 -18.52 -23.79 26.00
C THR A 181 -17.68 -25.05 25.84
N SER A 182 -17.71 -25.72 24.67
CA SER A 182 -16.84 -26.86 24.33
C SER A 182 -15.98 -26.56 23.10
N ARG A 183 -14.66 -26.72 23.23
CA ARG A 183 -13.66 -26.44 22.19
C ARG A 183 -13.52 -27.57 21.16
N ASN A 184 -14.62 -27.96 20.51
CA ASN A 184 -14.62 -29.02 19.49
C ASN A 184 -14.55 -28.46 18.06
N PHE A 185 -13.89 -27.32 17.87
CA PHE A 185 -13.72 -26.70 16.56
C PHE A 185 -12.23 -26.55 16.26
N LEU A 186 -11.79 -27.14 15.15
CA LEU A 186 -10.40 -27.12 14.70
C LEU A 186 -10.29 -26.13 13.54
N PHE A 187 -9.50 -25.08 13.74
CA PHE A 187 -9.08 -24.21 12.65
C PHE A 187 -7.87 -24.83 11.96
N LEU A 188 -7.94 -24.98 10.63
CA LEU A 188 -6.85 -25.43 9.79
C LEU A 188 -6.56 -24.34 8.76
N PRO A 189 -5.33 -23.82 8.72
CA PRO A 189 -4.91 -22.87 7.70
C PRO A 189 -5.06 -23.46 6.30
N THR A 190 -5.21 -22.62 5.28
CA THR A 190 -5.25 -23.08 3.87
C THR A 190 -4.00 -23.86 3.47
N THR A 191 -2.84 -23.55 4.07
CA THR A 191 -1.57 -24.26 3.84
C THR A 191 -1.52 -25.64 4.48
N PHE A 192 -2.41 -25.95 5.43
CA PHE A 192 -2.32 -27.14 6.28
C PHE A 192 -2.18 -28.44 5.49
N LEU A 193 -2.96 -28.62 4.42
CA LEU A 193 -2.90 -29.85 3.62
C LEU A 193 -1.59 -29.97 2.84
N ILE A 194 -1.00 -28.85 2.42
CA ILE A 194 0.29 -28.81 1.73
C ILE A 194 1.40 -29.13 2.73
N ASP A 195 1.37 -28.50 3.90
CA ASP A 195 2.35 -28.68 4.97
C ASP A 195 2.31 -30.10 5.54
N ALA A 196 1.11 -30.63 5.80
CA ALA A 196 0.89 -32.01 6.21
C ALA A 196 1.44 -32.98 5.16
N ARG A 197 1.22 -32.72 3.86
CA ARG A 197 1.78 -33.58 2.80
C ARG A 197 3.31 -33.56 2.80
N CYS A 198 3.94 -32.43 3.09
CA CYS A 198 5.41 -32.36 3.21
C CYS A 198 5.93 -33.12 4.43
N CYS A 199 5.24 -33.04 5.57
CA CYS A 199 5.61 -33.73 6.81
C CYS A 199 5.33 -35.24 6.80
N PHE A 200 4.33 -35.70 6.03
CA PHE A 200 3.89 -37.11 5.98
C PHE A 200 4.22 -37.82 4.67
N LYS A 201 5.18 -37.31 3.89
CA LYS A 201 5.79 -38.08 2.78
C LYS A 201 6.56 -39.27 3.36
N ALA A 202 5.91 -40.44 3.35
CA ALA A 202 6.54 -41.75 3.49
C ALA A 202 7.17 -42.22 2.17
#